data_AF-A0AAN8GL37-F1
#
_entry.id   AF-A0AAN8GL37-F1
#
_cell.length_a   1.000
_cell.length_b   1.000
_cell.length_c   1.000
_cell.angle_alpha   90.00
_cell.angle_beta   90.00
_cell.angle_gamma   90.00
#
_symmetry.space_group_name_H-M   'P 1'
#
loop_
_entity.id
_entity.type
_entity.pdbx_description
1 polymer ?
#
loop_
_entity_poly.entity_id
_entity_poly.type
_entity_poly.pdbx_seq_one_letter_code
_entity_poly.pdbx_strand_id
1 'polypeptide(L)'
;MAGLQQAQDQLQEAIGGVRRAEQQLRESSQQVRGQVQSSVSRQQEALRCREVWLLGQVHLLETLQSESLQTHLLHLHRLQGQFDVLQHQMQNSTCSKDLKQQLSLCMESLSSLGLTPEESLCFTADTHSLRSAITSFGCVSAQVAEGVASQSCPITAKKQAWLLQRQRSDSSCSSFCIEDVDQSELSREEEEEEELSSWLITPPAPP
;
A
#
# COMPACT_ATOMS: atom_id res chain seq x y z
N MET A 1 -44.56 37.35 39.61
CA MET A 1 -44.90 35.91 39.45
C MET A 1 -44.73 35.45 38.01
N ALA A 2 -45.30 36.12 37.00
CA ALA A 2 -45.22 35.70 35.59
C ALA A 2 -43.79 35.54 35.02
N GLY A 3 -42.84 36.43 35.37
CA GLY A 3 -41.46 36.34 34.85
C GLY A 3 -40.64 35.16 35.39
N LEU A 4 -40.95 34.67 36.60
CA LEU A 4 -40.24 33.52 37.18
C LEU A 4 -40.68 32.20 36.53
N GLN A 5 -41.97 32.09 36.20
CA GLN A 5 -42.53 30.95 35.46
C GLN A 5 -41.94 30.90 34.04
N GLN A 6 -41.90 32.03 33.34
CA GLN A 6 -41.31 32.12 32.01
C GLN A 6 -39.82 31.71 32.00
N ALA A 7 -39.04 32.13 33.02
CA ALA A 7 -37.65 31.72 33.15
C ALA A 7 -37.50 30.20 33.43
N GLN A 8 -38.43 29.63 34.20
CA GLN A 8 -38.45 28.20 34.48
C GLN A 8 -38.76 27.38 33.22
N ASP A 9 -39.73 27.83 32.41
CA ASP A 9 -40.10 27.18 31.16
C ASP A 9 -38.93 27.23 30.15
N GLN A 10 -38.25 28.38 30.02
CA GLN A 10 -37.05 28.53 29.18
C GLN A 10 -35.90 27.62 29.62
N LEU A 11 -35.69 27.46 30.94
CA LEU A 11 -34.67 26.55 31.46
C LEU A 11 -35.00 25.09 31.13
N GLN A 12 -36.25 24.67 31.27
CA GLN A 12 -36.68 23.31 30.92
C GLN A 12 -36.53 23.05 29.41
N GLU A 13 -36.86 24.04 28.58
CA GLU A 13 -36.66 23.95 27.13
C GLU A 13 -35.17 23.81 26.78
N ALA A 14 -34.30 24.60 27.39
CA ALA A 14 -32.85 24.52 27.19
C ALA A 14 -32.30 23.15 27.62
N ILE A 15 -32.72 22.61 28.77
CA ILE A 15 -32.35 21.27 29.23
C ILE A 15 -32.82 20.21 28.23
N GLY A 16 -34.05 20.32 27.73
CA GLY A 16 -34.59 19.44 26.69
C GLY A 16 -33.79 19.50 25.39
N GLY A 17 -33.37 20.70 24.98
CA GLY A 17 -32.50 20.92 23.83
C GLY A 17 -31.13 20.25 23.97
N VAL A 18 -30.46 20.42 25.12
CA VAL A 18 -29.16 19.80 25.40
C VAL A 18 -29.27 18.27 25.40
N ARG A 19 -30.32 17.70 26.02
CA ARG A 19 -30.54 16.24 26.02
C ARG A 19 -30.73 15.68 24.61
N ARG A 20 -31.45 16.38 23.74
CA ARG A 20 -31.61 16.00 22.33
C ARG A 20 -30.28 16.08 21.57
N ALA A 21 -29.52 17.16 21.76
CA ALA A 21 -28.21 17.30 21.13
C ALA A 21 -27.22 16.21 21.57
N GLU A 22 -27.23 15.83 22.85
CA GLU A 22 -26.42 14.71 23.36
C GLU A 22 -26.81 13.38 22.71
N GLN A 23 -28.11 13.10 22.60
CA GLN A 23 -28.59 11.88 21.95
C GLN A 23 -28.18 11.84 20.47
N GLN A 24 -28.35 12.96 19.76
CA GLN A 24 -27.96 13.06 18.35
C GLN A 24 -26.45 12.91 18.15
N LEU A 25 -25.62 13.43 19.07
CA LEU A 25 -24.17 13.22 19.03
C LEU A 25 -23.81 11.74 19.19
N ARG A 26 -24.49 11.01 20.09
CA ARG A 26 -24.26 9.56 20.28
C ARG A 26 -24.63 8.78 19.02
N GLU A 27 -25.78 9.06 18.44
CA GLU A 27 -26.26 8.42 17.20
C GLU A 27 -25.33 8.72 16.02
N SER A 28 -24.95 10.00 15.84
CA SER A 28 -24.02 10.42 14.79
C SER A 28 -22.64 9.76 14.95
N SER A 29 -22.12 9.67 16.17
CA SER A 29 -20.84 9.00 16.45
C SER A 29 -20.88 7.50 16.12
N GLN A 30 -21.98 6.81 16.43
CA GLN A 30 -22.18 5.42 16.06
C GLN A 30 -22.24 5.25 14.53
N GLN A 31 -22.94 6.15 13.84
CA GLN A 31 -23.02 6.15 12.39
C GLN A 31 -21.65 6.38 11.73
N VAL A 32 -20.90 7.40 12.17
CA VAL A 32 -19.55 7.71 11.65
C VAL A 32 -18.60 6.54 11.91
N ARG A 33 -18.68 5.90 13.08
CA ARG A 33 -17.90 4.68 13.36
C ARG A 33 -18.20 3.58 12.34
N GLY A 34 -19.47 3.32 12.04
CA GLY A 34 -19.87 2.34 11.04
C GLY A 34 -19.36 2.70 9.64
N GLN A 35 -19.37 3.98 9.26
CA GLN A 35 -18.82 4.46 7.99
C GLN A 35 -17.31 4.24 7.90
N VAL A 36 -16.56 4.57 8.95
CA VAL A 36 -15.10 4.33 9.02
C VAL A 36 -14.81 2.85 8.85
N GLN A 37 -15.47 1.99 9.64
CA GLN A 37 -15.30 0.53 9.54
C GLN A 37 -15.59 0.03 8.13
N SER A 38 -16.73 0.43 7.56
CA SER A 38 -17.13 0.03 6.21
C SER A 38 -16.16 0.51 5.13
N SER A 39 -15.64 1.73 5.25
CA SER A 39 -14.68 2.30 4.31
C SER A 39 -13.34 1.57 4.37
N VAL A 40 -12.80 1.37 5.57
CA VAL A 40 -11.52 0.66 5.77
C VAL A 40 -11.62 -0.78 5.30
N SER A 41 -12.71 -1.50 5.62
CA SER A 41 -12.90 -2.88 5.16
C SER A 41 -12.93 -2.98 3.63
N ARG A 42 -13.55 -2.01 2.93
CA ARG A 42 -13.52 -1.98 1.46
C ARG A 42 -12.11 -1.76 0.91
N GLN A 43 -11.30 -0.87 1.52
CA GLN A 43 -9.93 -0.65 1.07
C GLN A 43 -9.05 -1.88 1.33
N GLN A 44 -9.21 -2.55 2.47
CA GLN A 44 -8.52 -3.81 2.76
C GLN A 44 -8.85 -4.89 1.72
N GLU A 45 -10.12 -4.99 1.32
CA GLU A 45 -10.51 -5.96 0.29
C GLU A 45 -9.89 -5.61 -1.07
N ALA A 46 -9.88 -4.32 -1.46
CA ALA A 46 -9.22 -3.89 -2.68
C ALA A 46 -7.72 -4.25 -2.69
N LEU A 47 -7.03 -4.08 -1.55
CA LEU A 47 -5.63 -4.48 -1.39
C LEU A 47 -5.45 -6.01 -1.47
N ARG A 48 -6.34 -6.80 -0.86
CA ARG A 48 -6.31 -8.27 -1.00
C ARG A 48 -6.54 -8.71 -2.44
N CYS A 49 -7.48 -8.10 -3.16
CA CYS A 49 -7.67 -8.38 -4.58
C CYS A 49 -6.41 -8.05 -5.39
N ARG A 50 -5.73 -6.95 -5.06
CA ARG A 50 -4.48 -6.56 -5.71
C ARG A 50 -3.34 -7.55 -5.43
N GLU A 51 -3.23 -8.05 -4.21
CA GLU A 51 -2.30 -9.10 -3.81
C GLU A 51 -2.50 -10.37 -4.64
N VAL A 52 -3.74 -10.89 -4.69
CA VAL A 52 -4.09 -12.07 -5.49
C VAL A 52 -3.74 -11.86 -6.97
N TRP A 53 -4.01 -10.66 -7.50
CA TRP A 53 -3.66 -10.33 -8.89
C TRP A 53 -2.14 -10.34 -9.12
N LEU A 54 -1.35 -9.73 -8.23
CA LEU A 54 0.11 -9.68 -8.35
C LEU A 54 0.73 -11.07 -8.26
N LEU A 55 0.26 -11.90 -7.33
CA LEU A 55 0.69 -13.29 -7.22
C LEU A 55 0.35 -14.10 -8.48
N GLY A 56 -0.85 -13.88 -9.04
CA GLY A 56 -1.24 -14.46 -10.32
C GLY A 56 -0.30 -14.04 -11.46
N GLN A 57 0.14 -12.78 -11.48
CA GLN A 57 1.10 -12.28 -12.47
C GLN A 57 2.49 -12.91 -12.31
N VAL A 58 2.97 -13.08 -11.07
CA VAL A 58 4.23 -13.77 -10.80
C VAL A 58 4.18 -15.20 -11.34
N HIS A 59 3.12 -15.94 -11.03
CA HIS A 59 2.96 -17.31 -11.49
C HIS A 59 2.88 -17.42 -13.02
N LEU A 60 2.19 -16.49 -13.68
CA LEU A 60 2.12 -16.46 -15.14
C LEU A 60 3.51 -16.23 -15.76
N LEU A 61 4.27 -15.26 -15.24
CA LEU A 61 5.62 -14.98 -15.73
C LEU A 61 6.56 -16.15 -15.51
N GLU A 62 6.54 -16.76 -14.33
CA GLU A 62 7.30 -17.98 -14.02
C GLU A 62 6.99 -19.11 -15.01
N THR A 63 5.70 -19.32 -15.31
CA THR A 63 5.25 -20.34 -16.27
C THR A 63 5.82 -20.06 -17.66
N LEU A 64 5.67 -18.83 -18.15
CA LEU A 64 6.13 -18.45 -19.49
C LEU A 64 7.67 -18.52 -19.62
N GLN A 65 8.41 -18.09 -18.60
CA GLN A 65 9.87 -18.22 -18.56
C GLN A 65 10.29 -19.68 -18.56
N SER A 66 9.64 -20.52 -17.75
CA SER A 66 9.91 -21.96 -17.70
C SER A 66 9.69 -22.64 -19.06
N GLU A 67 8.61 -22.30 -19.77
CA GLU A 67 8.32 -22.83 -21.11
C GLU A 67 9.33 -22.36 -22.17
N SER A 68 9.77 -21.10 -22.08
CA SER A 68 10.83 -20.54 -22.95
C SER A 68 12.15 -21.29 -22.74
N LEU A 69 12.56 -21.45 -21.48
CA LEU A 69 13.77 -22.21 -21.12
C LEU A 69 13.68 -23.66 -21.58
N GLN A 70 12.54 -24.32 -21.39
CA GLN A 70 12.33 -25.69 -21.84
C GLN A 70 12.47 -25.80 -23.37
N THR A 71 11.98 -24.81 -24.11
CA THR A 71 12.14 -24.75 -25.57
C THR A 71 13.60 -24.60 -25.99
N HIS A 72 14.36 -23.71 -25.34
CA HIS A 72 15.81 -23.57 -25.57
C HIS A 72 16.55 -24.87 -25.27
N LEU A 73 16.23 -25.54 -24.17
CA LEU A 73 16.84 -26.80 -23.77
C LEU A 73 16.57 -27.92 -24.79
N LEU A 74 15.35 -28.02 -25.33
CA LEU A 74 15.02 -28.98 -26.39
C LEU A 74 15.82 -28.72 -27.67
N HIS A 75 15.99 -27.46 -28.08
CA HIS A 75 16.84 -27.12 -29.22
C HIS A 75 18.31 -27.51 -29.00
N LEU A 76 18.83 -27.29 -27.80
CA LEU A 76 20.20 -27.69 -27.44
C LEU A 76 20.38 -29.21 -27.48
N HIS A 77 19.46 -29.99 -26.90
CA HIS A 77 19.51 -31.45 -26.98
C HIS A 77 19.44 -31.95 -28.43
N ARG A 78 18.64 -31.30 -29.28
CA ARG A 78 18.57 -31.63 -30.70
C ARG A 78 19.90 -31.36 -31.41
N LEU A 79 20.54 -30.21 -31.16
CA LEU A 79 21.85 -29.89 -31.73
C LEU A 79 22.92 -30.86 -31.22
N GLN A 80 22.90 -31.20 -29.93
CA GLN A 80 23.81 -32.18 -29.35
C GLN A 80 23.74 -33.51 -30.11
N GLY A 81 22.55 -34.05 -30.34
CA GLY A 81 22.38 -35.28 -31.13
C GLY A 81 22.88 -35.15 -32.58
N GLN A 82 22.76 -33.97 -33.20
CA GLN A 82 23.33 -33.70 -34.53
C GLN A 82 24.86 -33.74 -34.50
N PHE A 83 25.49 -33.16 -33.48
CA PHE A 83 26.94 -33.20 -33.30
C PHE A 83 27.43 -34.63 -33.06
N ASP A 84 26.75 -35.41 -32.22
CA ASP A 84 27.13 -36.81 -31.94
C ASP A 84 27.16 -37.66 -33.22
N VAL A 85 26.14 -37.51 -34.07
CA VAL A 85 26.09 -38.22 -35.36
C VAL A 85 27.20 -37.75 -36.30
N LEU A 86 27.43 -36.44 -36.41
CA LEU A 86 28.50 -35.89 -37.26
C LEU A 86 29.87 -36.36 -36.79
N GLN A 87 30.13 -36.33 -35.48
CA GLN A 87 31.37 -36.81 -34.88
C GLN A 87 31.63 -38.28 -35.23
N HIS A 88 30.61 -39.14 -35.10
CA HIS A 88 30.74 -40.56 -35.43
C HIS A 88 30.96 -40.81 -36.93
N GLN A 89 30.35 -40.01 -37.80
CA GLN A 89 30.55 -40.10 -39.26
C GLN A 89 31.95 -39.63 -39.67
N MET A 90 32.48 -38.59 -39.04
CA MET A 90 33.82 -38.08 -39.29
C MET A 90 34.92 -39.04 -38.81
N GLN A 91 34.66 -39.83 -37.77
CA GLN A 91 35.59 -40.85 -37.28
C GLN A 91 35.65 -42.09 -38.19
N ASN A 92 34.53 -42.46 -38.81
CA ASN A 92 34.42 -43.71 -39.58
C ASN A 92 34.51 -43.54 -41.11
N SER A 93 34.54 -42.32 -41.65
CA SER A 93 34.55 -42.03 -43.10
C SER A 93 35.64 -41.04 -43.51
N THR A 94 36.06 -41.08 -44.77
CA THR A 94 36.91 -40.01 -45.35
C THR A 94 36.11 -38.71 -45.43
N CYS A 95 36.66 -37.62 -44.89
CA CYS A 95 35.95 -36.34 -44.73
C CYS A 95 35.40 -35.78 -46.06
N SER A 96 34.08 -35.93 -46.29
CA SER A 96 33.37 -35.37 -47.44
C SER A 96 33.17 -33.86 -47.31
N LYS A 97 33.07 -33.16 -48.44
CA LYS A 97 32.70 -31.73 -48.48
C LYS A 97 31.31 -31.50 -47.87
N ASP A 98 30.38 -32.44 -48.04
CA ASP A 98 29.03 -32.36 -47.49
C ASP A 98 29.04 -32.40 -45.95
N LEU A 99 29.88 -33.25 -45.35
CA LEU A 99 30.03 -33.33 -43.89
C LEU A 99 30.55 -32.02 -43.29
N LYS A 100 31.53 -31.39 -43.95
CA LYS A 100 32.05 -30.08 -43.53
C LYS A 100 30.99 -28.99 -43.63
N GLN A 101 30.16 -29.03 -44.68
CA GLN A 101 29.05 -28.11 -44.85
C GLN A 101 27.99 -28.31 -43.76
N GLN A 102 27.62 -29.55 -43.44
CA GLN A 102 26.68 -29.86 -42.35
C GLN A 102 27.19 -29.41 -40.99
N LEU A 103 28.49 -29.60 -40.71
CA LEU A 103 29.12 -29.08 -39.50
C LEU A 103 29.04 -27.55 -39.43
N SER A 104 29.33 -26.86 -40.54
CA SER A 104 29.24 -25.39 -40.62
C SER A 104 27.82 -24.90 -40.31
N LEU A 105 26.80 -25.53 -40.89
CA LEU A 105 25.39 -25.19 -40.64
C LEU A 105 24.97 -25.47 -39.19
N CYS A 106 25.49 -26.56 -38.59
CA CYS A 106 25.22 -26.90 -37.19
C CYS A 106 25.85 -25.87 -36.23
N MET A 107 27.07 -25.44 -36.52
CA MET A 107 27.78 -24.39 -35.77
C MET A 107 27.08 -23.02 -35.89
N GLU A 108 26.60 -22.66 -37.07
CA GLU A 108 25.81 -21.45 -37.30
C GLU A 108 24.50 -21.49 -36.50
N SER A 109 23.80 -22.63 -36.53
CA SER A 109 22.58 -22.85 -35.73
C SER A 109 22.83 -22.68 -34.23
N LEU A 110 23.95 -23.21 -33.71
CA LEU A 110 24.34 -23.04 -32.30
C LEU A 110 24.58 -21.55 -31.95
N SER A 111 25.28 -20.82 -32.82
CA SER A 111 25.54 -19.39 -32.60
C SER A 111 24.27 -18.53 -32.66
N SER A 112 23.24 -18.97 -33.38
CA SER A 112 21.96 -18.27 -33.50
C SER A 112 21.02 -18.44 -32.29
N LEU A 113 21.32 -19.36 -31.37
CA LEU A 113 20.45 -19.66 -30.21
C LEU A 113 20.46 -18.59 -29.11
N GLY A 114 21.36 -17.59 -29.17
CA GLY A 114 21.25 -16.36 -28.36
C GLY A 114 20.95 -16.58 -26.87
N LEU A 115 21.76 -17.39 -26.19
CA LEU A 115 21.54 -17.69 -24.77
C LEU A 115 21.99 -16.51 -23.89
N THR A 116 21.06 -15.65 -23.51
CA THR A 116 21.26 -14.65 -22.45
C THR A 116 20.51 -15.06 -21.20
N PRO A 117 21.20 -15.41 -20.10
CA PRO A 117 20.54 -15.70 -18.83
C PRO A 117 20.29 -14.38 -18.10
N GLU A 118 19.15 -13.75 -18.34
CA GLU A 118 18.68 -12.68 -17.46
C GLU A 118 17.16 -12.80 -17.27
N GLU A 119 16.77 -13.80 -16.47
CA GLU A 119 15.38 -14.03 -16.07
C GLU A 119 15.29 -13.92 -14.55
N SER A 120 15.50 -12.71 -14.02
CA SER A 120 15.17 -12.43 -12.62
C SER A 120 13.86 -11.65 -12.56
N LEU A 121 12.87 -12.24 -11.88
CA LEU A 121 11.63 -11.54 -11.54
C LEU A 121 11.92 -10.60 -10.37
N CYS A 122 11.54 -9.34 -10.49
CA CYS A 122 11.64 -8.37 -9.41
C CYS A 122 10.26 -7.81 -9.03
N PHE A 123 10.07 -7.56 -7.74
CA PHE A 123 8.90 -6.85 -7.23
C PHE A 123 9.38 -5.57 -6.56
N THR A 124 8.82 -4.44 -6.96
CA THR A 124 9.07 -3.13 -6.35
C THR A 124 7.76 -2.58 -5.83
N ALA A 125 7.68 -2.36 -4.52
CA ALA A 125 6.56 -1.67 -3.89
C ALA A 125 6.94 -0.21 -3.61
N ASP A 126 6.04 0.72 -3.92
CA ASP A 126 6.16 2.10 -3.45
C ASP A 126 5.53 2.24 -2.06
N THR A 127 6.27 1.76 -1.04
CA THR A 127 5.78 1.76 0.33
C THR A 127 5.60 3.17 0.88
N HIS A 128 6.42 4.14 0.45
CA HIS A 128 6.32 5.52 0.91
C HIS A 128 5.04 6.20 0.44
N SER A 129 4.69 6.10 -0.85
CA SER A 129 3.44 6.66 -1.37
C SER A 129 2.23 5.99 -0.74
N LEU A 130 2.28 4.67 -0.53
CA LEU A 130 1.19 3.95 0.14
C LEU A 130 1.02 4.40 1.59
N ARG A 131 2.12 4.56 2.35
CA ARG A 131 2.07 5.09 3.72
C ARG A 131 1.47 6.49 3.75
N SER A 132 1.90 7.39 2.86
CA SER A 132 1.34 8.75 2.75
C SER A 132 -0.16 8.75 2.43
N ALA A 133 -0.60 7.86 1.54
CA ALA A 133 -2.01 7.68 1.23
C ALA A 133 -2.80 7.15 2.44
N ILE A 134 -2.25 6.19 3.21
CA ILE A 134 -2.89 5.64 4.40
C ILE A 134 -2.99 6.69 5.52
N THR A 135 -1.93 7.44 5.79
CA THR A 135 -1.93 8.45 6.87
C THR A 135 -2.85 9.64 6.57
N SER A 136 -3.06 9.96 5.29
CA SER A 136 -4.03 10.96 4.84
C SER A 136 -5.43 10.41 4.57
N PHE A 137 -5.67 9.10 4.73
CA PHE A 137 -6.94 8.46 4.41
C PHE A 137 -8.04 8.77 5.43
N GLY A 138 -8.87 9.76 5.10
CA GLY A 138 -10.07 10.12 5.85
C GLY A 138 -9.79 11.07 7.02
N CYS A 139 -10.83 11.79 7.45
CA CYS A 139 -10.77 12.64 8.63
C CYS A 139 -12.12 12.63 9.35
N VAL A 140 -12.10 12.83 10.67
CA VAL A 140 -13.31 13.01 11.48
C VAL A 140 -13.31 14.43 12.01
N SER A 141 -14.27 15.24 11.56
CA SER A 141 -14.44 16.62 11.99
C SER A 141 -15.76 16.77 12.76
N ALA A 142 -15.74 17.60 13.80
CA ALA A 142 -16.96 17.98 14.52
C ALA A 142 -17.61 19.15 13.78
N GLN A 143 -18.83 18.93 13.26
CA GLN A 143 -19.63 20.04 12.72
C GLN A 143 -20.43 20.66 13.86
N VAL A 144 -20.12 21.91 14.21
CA VAL A 144 -20.99 22.72 15.06
C VAL A 144 -22.00 23.38 14.14
N ALA A 145 -23.26 22.97 14.22
CA ALA A 145 -24.32 23.69 13.53
C ALA A 145 -24.41 25.12 14.09
N GLU A 146 -24.20 26.13 13.26
CA GLU A 146 -24.51 27.52 13.57
C GLU A 146 -26.04 27.65 13.72
N GLY A 147 -26.53 27.40 14.93
CA GLY A 147 -27.94 27.48 15.26
C GLY A 147 -28.09 27.91 16.71
N VAL A 148 -28.53 29.15 16.89
CA VAL A 148 -28.89 29.83 18.15
C VAL A 148 -27.74 30.64 18.76
N ALA A 149 -27.58 31.85 18.23
CA ALA A 149 -27.15 32.99 19.04
C ALA A 149 -28.23 33.23 20.12
N SER A 150 -28.01 32.74 21.33
CA SER A 150 -28.65 33.29 22.53
C SER A 150 -27.59 33.56 23.58
N GLN A 151 -27.62 34.81 24.02
CA GLN A 151 -26.60 35.49 24.81
C GLN A 151 -26.35 34.85 26.18
N SER A 152 -25.08 34.93 26.58
CA SER A 152 -24.56 35.06 27.94
C SER A 152 -24.62 33.85 28.88
N CYS A 153 -23.54 33.08 28.89
CA CYS A 153 -23.00 32.41 30.10
C CYS A 153 -21.46 32.33 30.00
N PRO A 154 -20.66 33.04 30.84
CA PRO A 154 -19.20 33.11 30.71
C PRO A 154 -18.42 31.84 31.12
N ILE A 155 -19.10 30.75 31.49
CA ILE A 155 -18.46 29.53 32.01
C ILE A 155 -18.17 28.52 30.87
N THR A 156 -18.97 28.51 29.81
CA THR A 156 -18.79 27.59 28.66
C THR A 156 -17.74 28.10 27.67
N ALA A 157 -17.49 29.41 27.63
CA ALA A 157 -16.52 30.03 26.72
C ALA A 157 -15.09 29.53 26.95
N LYS A 158 -14.68 29.27 28.20
CA LYS A 158 -13.34 28.73 28.51
C LYS A 158 -13.18 27.27 28.10
N LYS A 159 -14.24 26.46 28.13
CA LYS A 159 -14.19 25.06 27.64
C LYS A 159 -14.29 24.93 26.11
N GLN A 160 -14.94 25.88 25.44
CA GLN A 160 -15.00 25.87 23.98
C GLN A 160 -13.74 26.47 23.36
N ALA A 161 -13.07 27.41 24.04
CA ALA A 161 -11.79 27.96 23.59
C ALA A 161 -10.67 26.92 23.55
N TRP A 162 -10.53 25.99 24.51
CA TRP A 162 -9.45 24.98 24.43
C TRP A 162 -9.66 23.96 23.30
N LEU A 163 -10.92 23.60 22.99
CA LEU A 163 -11.23 22.70 21.87
C LEU A 163 -11.03 23.39 20.52
N LEU A 164 -11.43 24.66 20.39
CA LEU A 164 -11.25 25.45 19.17
C LEU A 164 -9.81 25.93 18.98
N GLN A 165 -9.04 26.16 20.04
CA GLN A 165 -7.64 26.56 19.95
C GLN A 165 -6.75 25.39 19.56
N ARG A 166 -7.12 24.16 19.91
CA ARG A 166 -6.52 22.94 19.36
C ARG A 166 -6.89 22.68 17.90
N GLN A 167 -7.96 23.28 17.37
CA GLN A 167 -8.29 23.23 15.93
C GLN A 167 -7.74 24.43 15.14
N ARG A 168 -7.64 25.62 15.75
CA ARG A 168 -7.12 26.84 15.09
C ARG A 168 -5.59 26.89 15.02
N SER A 169 -4.88 26.24 15.95
CA SER A 169 -3.44 26.05 15.84
C SER A 169 -3.05 25.00 14.78
N ASP A 170 -3.99 24.17 14.31
CA ASP A 170 -3.76 23.12 13.30
C ASP A 170 -4.62 23.33 12.04
N SER A 171 -4.83 24.59 11.63
CA SER A 171 -5.39 24.93 10.31
C SER A 171 -4.32 24.96 9.19
N SER A 172 -3.13 24.46 9.47
CA SER A 172 -2.36 23.72 8.47
C SER A 172 -2.58 22.26 8.76
N CYS A 173 -2.94 21.48 7.74
CA CYS A 173 -2.49 20.10 7.62
C CYS A 173 -1.14 19.97 8.32
N SER A 174 -1.09 19.33 9.50
CA SER A 174 0.15 19.22 10.25
C SER A 174 1.03 18.23 9.49
N SER A 175 1.79 18.78 8.56
CA SER A 175 3.05 18.22 8.13
C SER A 175 3.82 17.87 9.40
N PHE A 176 4.02 16.58 9.64
CA PHE A 176 5.07 16.16 10.55
C PHE A 176 6.37 16.52 9.83
N CYS A 177 6.90 17.71 10.10
CA CYS A 177 8.21 18.11 9.58
C CYS A 177 9.25 17.24 10.27
N ILE A 178 9.80 16.27 9.54
CA ILE A 178 11.01 15.56 9.94
C ILE A 178 12.17 16.42 9.42
N GLU A 179 13.04 16.85 10.34
CA GLU A 179 14.28 17.56 10.04
C GLU A 179 15.25 16.62 9.31
N ASP A 180 15.96 17.16 8.32
CA ASP A 180 16.98 16.45 7.53
C ASP A 180 18.31 16.30 8.30
N VAL A 181 18.86 15.07 8.23
CA VAL A 181 20.28 14.68 8.13
C VAL A 181 21.18 14.75 9.38
N ASP A 182 21.66 13.56 9.79
CA ASP A 182 23.09 13.26 9.62
C ASP A 182 23.29 11.80 9.18
N GLN A 183 24.06 11.62 8.10
CA GLN A 183 24.45 10.32 7.56
C GLN A 183 25.78 9.91 8.17
N SER A 184 25.81 8.79 8.89
CA SER A 184 27.03 8.04 9.10
C SER A 184 26.74 6.54 9.09
N GLU A 185 27.21 5.94 8.00
CA GLU A 185 27.31 4.53 7.62
C GLU A 185 27.19 3.48 8.75
N LEU A 186 26.34 2.45 8.57
CA LEU A 186 26.78 1.07 8.27
C LEU A 186 25.59 0.09 8.06
N SER A 187 25.62 -0.63 6.94
CA SER A 187 25.19 -2.04 6.73
C SER A 187 23.71 -2.49 6.88
N ARG A 188 22.94 -2.31 5.80
CA ARG A 188 22.17 -3.27 4.94
C ARG A 188 21.43 -4.51 5.52
N GLU A 189 21.39 -4.74 6.82
CA GLU A 189 20.59 -5.83 7.44
C GLU A 189 19.48 -5.27 8.36
N GLU A 190 19.44 -3.95 8.60
CA GLU A 190 18.46 -3.26 9.45
C GLU A 190 17.19 -2.78 8.71
N GLU A 191 17.18 -2.73 7.37
CA GLU A 191 16.06 -2.14 6.59
C GLU A 191 14.73 -2.91 6.72
N GLU A 192 14.75 -4.24 6.90
CA GLU A 192 13.51 -5.03 7.04
C GLU A 192 12.90 -4.96 8.47
N GLU A 193 13.73 -4.84 9.52
CA GLU A 193 13.23 -4.68 10.89
C GLU A 193 12.75 -3.25 11.17
N GLU A 194 13.40 -2.24 10.59
CA GLU A 194 12.98 -0.83 10.68
C GLU A 194 11.61 -0.61 10.01
N GLU A 195 11.32 -1.27 8.88
CA GLU A 195 10.07 -1.08 8.16
C GLU A 195 8.85 -1.58 8.97
N LEU A 196 8.99 -2.67 9.74
CA LEU A 196 7.94 -3.17 10.63
C LEU A 196 7.73 -2.27 11.85
N SER A 197 8.80 -1.71 12.40
CA SER A 197 8.72 -0.75 13.51
C SER A 197 8.00 0.54 13.12
N SER A 198 8.11 0.94 11.84
CA SER A 198 7.41 2.09 11.25
C SER A 198 5.88 1.93 11.22
N TRP A 199 5.36 0.70 11.22
CA TRP A 199 3.91 0.41 11.29
C TRP A 199 3.34 0.37 12.71
N LEU A 200 4.20 0.24 13.73
CA LEU A 200 3.77 0.14 15.12
C LEU A 200 3.44 1.53 15.67
N ILE A 201 2.18 1.93 15.54
CA ILE A 201 1.64 3.07 16.28
C ILE A 201 1.59 2.70 17.76
N THR A 202 2.61 3.08 18.53
CA THR A 202 2.60 2.94 20.00
C THR A 202 1.61 3.97 20.57
N PRO A 203 0.50 3.56 21.20
CA PRO A 203 -0.40 4.53 21.83
C PRO A 203 0.33 5.23 22.99
N PRO A 204 0.06 6.53 23.24
CA PRO A 204 0.67 7.23 24.35
C PRO A 204 0.35 6.52 25.66
N ALA A 205 1.37 6.34 26.51
CA ALA A 205 1.19 5.77 27.84
C ALA A 205 0.15 6.59 28.62
N PRO A 206 -0.83 5.95 29.28
CA PRO A 206 -1.81 6.68 30.09
C PRO A 206 -1.10 7.39 31.25
N PRO A 207 -1.64 8.54 31.72
CA PRO A 207 -1.07 9.31 32.82
C PRO A 207 -1.07 8.54 34.14
#